data_AF-A0A8B8C3E2-F1
#
_entry.id   AF-A0A8B8C3E2-F1
#
_cell.length_a   1.000
_cell.length_b   1.000
_cell.length_c   1.000
_cell.angle_alpha   90.00
_cell.angle_beta   90.00
_cell.angle_gamma   90.00
#
_symmetry.space_group_name_H-M   'P 1'
#
loop_
_entity.id
_entity.type
_entity.pdbx_description
1 polymer ?
#
loop_
_entity_poly.entity_id
_entity_poly.type
_entity_poly.pdbx_seq_one_letter_code
_entity_poly.pdbx_strand_id
1 'polypeptide(L)'
;MLKSFLHLLRDHCPKVMDKEVENFFNVMEMKIKRKEMADRAEISFPSEGKDITIVYEHHGGMSFSRPFCLDDTVQSVFNYICQAVEPEILPPIFSLECPSPTSCQSADCKHTYELEYAHGVNVAKIPSVLILKEGNYNMDDTITNYGNVFFKDTL
;
A
#
# COMPACT_ATOMS: atom_id res chain seq x y z
N MET A 1 -23.33 8.81 1.48
CA MET A 1 -23.46 8.98 0.02
C MET A 1 -23.38 7.67 -0.76
N LEU A 2 -22.35 6.82 -0.57
CA LEU A 2 -22.24 5.52 -1.25
C LEU A 2 -23.49 4.61 -1.10
N LYS A 3 -24.03 4.47 0.13
CA LYS A 3 -25.22 3.65 0.40
C LYS A 3 -26.49 4.08 -0.36
N SER A 4 -26.62 5.36 -0.69
CA SER A 4 -27.76 5.89 -1.44
C SER A 4 -27.64 5.61 -2.94
N PHE A 5 -26.41 5.55 -3.47
CA PHE A 5 -26.14 5.20 -4.86
C PHE A 5 -26.39 3.71 -5.15
N LEU A 6 -26.15 2.85 -4.15
CA LEU A 6 -26.41 1.40 -4.22
C LEU A 6 -27.89 1.05 -4.44
N HIS A 7 -28.82 1.81 -3.85
CA HIS A 7 -30.25 1.58 -4.08
C HIS A 7 -30.64 1.87 -5.54
N LEU A 8 -30.03 2.88 -6.14
CA LEU A 8 -30.36 3.32 -7.50
C LEU A 8 -29.83 2.38 -8.60
N LEU A 9 -28.66 1.75 -8.40
CA LEU A 9 -28.09 0.83 -9.40
C LEU A 9 -28.73 -0.56 -9.38
N ARG A 10 -29.18 -1.01 -8.20
CA ARG A 10 -29.81 -2.33 -8.00
C ARG A 10 -31.12 -2.49 -8.78
N ASP A 11 -31.84 -1.41 -9.02
CA ASP A 11 -33.13 -1.42 -9.72
C ASP A 11 -33.02 -1.62 -11.24
N HIS A 12 -31.81 -1.50 -11.83
CA HIS A 12 -31.65 -1.42 -13.30
C HIS A 12 -30.95 -2.61 -13.99
N CYS A 13 -30.17 -3.48 -13.31
CA CYS A 13 -29.54 -4.66 -13.96
C CYS A 13 -29.16 -5.78 -12.95
N PRO A 14 -29.92 -6.89 -12.79
CA PRO A 14 -30.00 -7.56 -11.49
C PRO A 14 -29.21 -8.87 -11.28
N LYS A 15 -28.33 -9.35 -12.19
CA LYS A 15 -27.77 -10.73 -12.01
C LYS A 15 -26.29 -10.97 -12.31
N VAL A 16 -25.62 -10.12 -13.09
CA VAL A 16 -24.17 -10.22 -13.34
C VAL A 16 -23.44 -8.96 -12.83
N MET A 17 -24.13 -7.81 -12.84
CA MET A 17 -23.64 -6.56 -12.28
C MET A 17 -23.51 -6.58 -10.75
N ASP A 18 -24.38 -7.30 -10.03
CA ASP A 18 -24.40 -7.25 -8.56
C ASP A 18 -23.08 -7.70 -7.93
N LYS A 19 -22.48 -8.81 -8.41
CA LYS A 19 -21.27 -9.34 -7.79
C LYS A 19 -20.04 -8.47 -8.08
N GLU A 20 -19.83 -8.06 -9.33
CA GLU A 20 -18.68 -7.23 -9.70
C GLU A 20 -18.77 -5.82 -9.11
N VAL A 21 -19.98 -5.25 -9.04
CA VAL A 21 -20.22 -3.95 -8.41
C VAL A 21 -20.06 -4.03 -6.90
N GLU A 22 -20.60 -5.05 -6.23
CA GLU A 22 -20.36 -5.29 -4.80
C GLU A 22 -18.87 -5.47 -4.51
N ASN A 23 -18.13 -6.20 -5.37
CA ASN A 23 -16.69 -6.38 -5.22
C ASN A 23 -15.94 -5.04 -5.33
N PHE A 24 -16.29 -4.20 -6.31
CA PHE A 24 -15.70 -2.88 -6.45
C PHE A 24 -15.89 -2.05 -5.18
N PHE A 25 -17.10 -2.00 -4.63
CA PHE A 25 -17.38 -1.24 -3.42
C PHE A 25 -16.66 -1.80 -2.19
N ASN A 26 -16.60 -3.12 -2.04
CA ASN A 26 -15.85 -3.77 -0.96
C ASN A 26 -14.37 -3.39 -1.03
N VAL A 27 -13.75 -3.49 -2.21
CA VAL A 27 -12.34 -3.10 -2.42
C VAL A 27 -12.13 -1.62 -2.09
N MET A 28 -13.01 -0.73 -2.55
CA MET A 28 -12.90 0.71 -2.27
C MET A 28 -13.03 1.04 -0.78
N GLU A 29 -14.01 0.46 -0.08
CA GLU A 29 -14.18 0.66 1.37
C GLU A 29 -12.92 0.24 2.14
N MET A 30 -12.25 -0.81 1.69
CA MET A 30 -11.01 -1.29 2.32
C MET A 30 -9.81 -0.39 2.07
N LYS A 31 -9.66 0.13 0.85
CA LYS A 31 -8.62 1.11 0.55
C LYS A 31 -8.82 2.40 1.37
N ILE A 32 -10.06 2.83 1.55
CA ILE A 32 -10.42 3.96 2.44
C ILE A 32 -10.03 3.64 3.89
N LYS A 33 -10.42 2.49 4.43
CA LYS A 33 -10.03 2.08 5.80
C LYS A 33 -8.52 2.03 5.99
N ARG A 34 -7.77 1.56 4.98
CA ARG A 34 -6.30 1.54 5.00
C ARG A 34 -5.73 2.95 5.10
N LYS A 35 -6.25 3.88 4.30
CA LYS A 35 -5.87 5.30 4.39
C LYS A 35 -6.17 5.85 5.78
N GLU A 36 -7.37 5.65 6.31
CA GLU A 36 -7.73 6.11 7.66
C GLU A 36 -6.83 5.52 8.75
N MET A 37 -6.39 4.26 8.62
CA MET A 37 -5.42 3.64 9.53
C MET A 37 -4.04 4.30 9.40
N ALA A 38 -3.58 4.52 8.17
CA ALA A 38 -2.30 5.16 7.90
C ALA A 38 -2.30 6.62 8.36
N ASP A 39 -3.38 7.37 8.17
CA ASP A 39 -3.53 8.77 8.62
C ASP A 39 -3.44 8.90 10.16
N ARG A 40 -3.71 7.82 10.90
CA ARG A 40 -3.51 7.77 12.35
C ARG A 40 -2.08 7.41 12.76
N ALA A 41 -1.28 6.86 11.85
CA ALA A 41 0.13 6.60 12.10
C ALA A 41 0.92 7.90 12.01
N GLU A 42 1.52 8.31 13.12
CA GLU A 42 2.40 9.47 13.15
C GLU A 42 3.74 9.09 12.51
N ILE A 43 4.03 9.68 11.34
CA ILE A 43 5.33 9.53 10.65
C ILE A 43 6.05 10.86 10.76
N SER A 44 7.20 10.87 11.42
CA SER A 44 8.06 12.04 11.50
C SER A 44 9.00 12.08 10.30
N PHE A 45 8.93 13.13 9.50
CA PHE A 45 9.84 13.33 8.37
C PHE A 45 10.96 14.31 8.78
N PRO A 46 12.21 13.85 8.95
CA PRO A 46 13.32 14.70 9.36
C PRO A 46 13.81 15.60 8.21
N SER A 47 14.48 16.70 8.54
CA SER A 47 15.16 17.54 7.52
C SER A 47 16.36 16.82 6.89
N GLU A 48 17.00 15.92 7.63
CA GLU A 48 18.13 15.10 7.20
C GLU A 48 17.81 13.63 7.53
N GLY A 49 17.88 12.77 6.52
CA GLY A 49 17.53 11.37 6.64
C GLY A 49 17.84 10.62 5.35
N LYS A 50 17.34 9.38 5.23
CA LYS A 50 17.44 8.66 3.97
C LYS A 50 16.24 9.00 3.11
N ASP A 51 16.50 9.64 1.97
CA ASP A 51 15.46 9.86 0.96
C ASP A 51 15.03 8.53 0.34
N ILE A 52 13.73 8.24 0.47
CA ILE A 52 13.06 7.12 -0.17
C ILE A 52 12.11 7.67 -1.23
N THR A 53 12.36 7.27 -2.48
CA THR A 53 11.56 7.61 -3.64
C THR A 53 10.73 6.40 -4.05
N ILE A 54 9.42 6.56 -4.09
CA ILE A 54 8.48 5.55 -4.58
C ILE A 54 8.09 5.90 -6.01
N VAL A 55 8.19 4.93 -6.91
CA VAL A 55 7.78 5.04 -8.32
C VAL A 55 6.59 4.12 -8.55
N TYR A 56 5.46 4.67 -9.01
CA TYR A 56 4.26 3.92 -9.33
C TYR A 56 3.86 4.10 -10.80
N GLU A 57 4.18 3.08 -11.60
CA GLU A 57 4.11 3.15 -13.07
C GLU A 57 2.69 3.00 -13.62
N HIS A 58 1.83 2.20 -12.98
CA HIS A 58 0.53 1.79 -13.55
C HIS A 58 -0.56 2.88 -13.58
N HIS A 59 -0.34 4.05 -12.97
CA HIS A 59 -1.33 5.14 -12.93
C HIS A 59 -0.72 6.49 -13.35
N GLY A 60 -0.22 6.55 -14.57
CA GLY A 60 0.30 7.80 -15.15
C GLY A 60 1.74 8.15 -14.73
N GLY A 61 2.49 7.18 -14.21
CA GLY A 61 3.91 7.37 -13.87
C GLY A 61 4.12 8.30 -12.67
N MET A 62 3.40 8.07 -11.58
CA MET A 62 3.54 8.86 -10.36
C MET A 62 4.87 8.55 -9.68
N SER A 63 5.54 9.58 -9.15
CA SER A 63 6.65 9.40 -8.23
C SER A 63 6.60 10.42 -7.10
N PHE A 64 6.99 9.99 -5.91
CA PHE A 64 7.00 10.83 -4.73
C PHE A 64 8.13 10.42 -3.80
N SER A 65 8.70 11.40 -3.09
CA SER A 65 9.91 11.22 -2.29
C SER A 65 9.81 11.97 -0.97
N ARG A 66 10.29 11.32 0.10
CA ARG A 66 10.42 11.91 1.45
C ARG A 66 11.67 11.38 2.15
N PRO A 67 12.29 12.20 3.02
CA PRO A 67 13.31 11.74 3.94
C PRO A 67 12.68 10.95 5.08
N PHE A 68 13.26 9.80 5.41
CA PHE A 68 12.89 8.97 6.56
C PHE A 68 14.05 8.91 7.57
N CYS A 69 13.72 8.69 8.85
CA CYS A 69 14.73 8.43 9.86
C CYS A 69 15.41 7.08 9.58
N LEU A 70 16.66 6.92 9.99
CA LEU A 70 17.39 5.67 9.73
C LEU A 70 16.90 4.51 10.61
N ASP A 71 16.22 4.79 11.71
CA ASP A 71 15.57 3.81 12.59
C ASP A 71 14.14 3.47 12.17
N ASP A 72 13.55 4.21 11.22
CA ASP A 72 12.26 3.86 10.62
C ASP A 72 12.29 2.45 10.00
N THR A 73 11.11 1.88 9.85
CA THR A 73 10.94 0.59 9.19
C THR A 73 10.18 0.73 7.88
N VAL A 74 10.17 -0.34 7.09
CA VAL A 74 9.36 -0.45 5.87
C VAL A 74 7.87 -0.20 6.18
N GLN A 75 7.39 -0.47 7.39
CA GLN A 75 6.02 -0.12 7.78
C GLN A 75 5.75 1.40 7.67
N SER A 76 6.69 2.26 8.10
CA SER A 76 6.58 3.72 7.92
C SER A 76 6.44 4.08 6.44
N VAL A 77 7.20 3.41 5.57
CA VAL A 77 7.12 3.63 4.11
C VAL A 77 5.76 3.21 3.54
N PHE A 78 5.22 2.06 3.95
CA PHE A 78 3.88 1.61 3.54
C PHE A 78 2.77 2.56 4.03
N ASN A 79 2.86 3.03 5.28
CA ASN A 79 1.91 4.02 5.81
C ASN A 79 1.96 5.31 4.98
N TYR A 80 3.17 5.81 4.68
CA TYR A 80 3.33 7.01 3.87
C TYR A 80 2.71 6.85 2.47
N ILE A 81 2.88 5.70 1.81
CA ILE A 81 2.24 5.44 0.50
C ILE A 81 0.72 5.53 0.62
N CYS A 82 0.13 4.96 1.67
CA CYS A 82 -1.32 5.00 1.88
C CYS A 82 -1.83 6.42 2.19
N GLN A 83 -1.03 7.24 2.87
CA GLN A 83 -1.32 8.66 3.11
C GLN A 83 -1.21 9.49 1.81
N ALA A 84 -0.18 9.23 0.99
CA ALA A 84 0.15 10.04 -0.18
C ALA A 84 -0.69 9.71 -1.43
N VAL A 85 -1.13 8.46 -1.58
CA VAL A 85 -1.84 7.99 -2.77
C VAL A 85 -3.35 7.96 -2.50
N GLU A 86 -4.15 8.39 -3.47
CA GLU A 86 -5.61 8.33 -3.38
C GLU A 86 -6.12 6.88 -3.41
N PRO A 87 -7.14 6.52 -2.59
CA PRO A 87 -7.68 5.16 -2.55
C PRO A 87 -8.12 4.62 -3.91
N GLU A 88 -8.62 5.46 -4.82
CA GLU A 88 -9.11 5.07 -6.14
C GLU A 88 -8.00 4.46 -7.00
N ILE A 89 -6.76 4.91 -6.82
CA ILE A 89 -5.60 4.50 -7.63
C ILE A 89 -4.61 3.63 -6.85
N LEU A 90 -4.66 3.58 -5.52
CA LEU A 90 -3.81 2.68 -4.74
C LEU A 90 -4.21 1.21 -4.98
N PRO A 91 -3.30 0.26 -5.24
CA PRO A 91 -3.66 -1.15 -5.36
C PRO A 91 -4.21 -1.72 -4.05
N PRO A 92 -5.15 -2.68 -4.12
CA PRO A 92 -5.62 -3.39 -2.92
C PRO A 92 -4.49 -4.19 -2.26
N ILE A 93 -3.61 -4.81 -3.04
CA ILE A 93 -2.41 -5.52 -2.59
C ILE A 93 -1.24 -4.98 -3.39
N PHE A 94 -0.14 -4.64 -2.72
CA PHE A 94 1.07 -4.17 -3.38
C PHE A 94 2.32 -4.55 -2.60
N SER A 95 3.43 -4.60 -3.32
CA SER A 95 4.78 -4.76 -2.79
C SER A 95 5.66 -3.59 -3.25
N LEU A 96 6.81 -3.45 -2.60
CA LEU A 96 7.86 -2.53 -3.04
C LEU A 96 9.00 -3.35 -3.62
N GLU A 97 9.47 -2.99 -4.81
CA GLU A 97 10.53 -3.71 -5.52
C GLU A 97 11.76 -2.84 -5.76
N CYS A 98 12.93 -3.46 -5.75
CA CYS A 98 14.15 -2.86 -6.24
C CYS A 98 14.04 -2.62 -7.75
N PRO A 99 14.45 -1.46 -8.28
CA PRO A 99 14.34 -1.15 -9.71
C PRO A 99 15.15 -2.09 -10.61
N SER A 100 16.24 -2.65 -10.10
CA SER A 100 17.11 -3.54 -10.86
C SER A 100 17.66 -4.61 -9.93
N PRO A 101 16.87 -5.66 -9.64
CA PRO A 101 17.28 -6.72 -8.72
C PRO A 101 18.59 -7.40 -9.14
N THR A 102 18.78 -7.58 -10.45
CA THR A 102 19.97 -8.20 -11.03
C THR A 102 21.25 -7.39 -10.87
N SER A 103 21.16 -6.10 -10.58
CA SER A 103 22.31 -5.19 -10.38
C SER A 103 22.30 -4.54 -9.00
N CYS A 104 21.50 -5.05 -8.06
CA CYS A 104 21.44 -4.52 -6.71
C CYS A 104 22.75 -4.83 -5.97
N GLN A 105 23.41 -3.79 -5.44
CA GLN A 105 24.66 -3.93 -4.69
C GLN A 105 24.46 -3.87 -3.16
N SER A 106 23.21 -3.70 -2.71
CA SER A 106 22.90 -3.67 -1.28
C SER A 106 22.94 -5.10 -0.73
N ALA A 107 23.96 -5.39 0.10
CA ALA A 107 24.29 -6.73 0.58
C ALA A 107 23.11 -7.51 1.20
N ASP A 108 22.15 -6.79 1.81
CA ASP A 108 20.99 -7.36 2.52
C ASP A 108 19.64 -7.01 1.85
N CYS A 109 19.64 -6.63 0.57
CA CYS A 109 18.39 -6.30 -0.11
C CYS A 109 17.54 -7.56 -0.33
N LYS A 110 16.28 -7.51 0.14
CA LYS A 110 15.29 -8.56 -0.15
C LYS A 110 14.77 -8.52 -1.60
N HIS A 111 15.08 -7.46 -2.34
CA HIS A 111 14.60 -7.11 -3.68
C HIS A 111 13.10 -6.87 -3.79
N THR A 112 12.28 -7.62 -3.06
CA THR A 112 10.83 -7.43 -2.95
C THR A 112 10.48 -7.32 -1.46
N TYR A 113 9.67 -6.32 -1.12
CA TYR A 113 9.21 -6.04 0.22
C TYR A 113 7.69 -6.11 0.24
N GLU A 114 7.17 -7.22 0.74
CA GLU A 114 5.77 -7.40 1.07
C GLU A 114 5.56 -7.04 2.54
N LEU A 115 4.57 -6.19 2.84
CA LEU A 115 4.38 -5.62 4.17
C LEU A 115 4.31 -6.70 5.27
N GLU A 116 3.63 -7.81 5.01
CA GLU A 116 3.48 -8.94 5.94
C GLU A 116 4.81 -9.53 6.42
N TYR A 117 5.83 -9.50 5.58
CA TYR A 117 7.14 -10.14 5.83
C TYR A 117 8.27 -9.12 6.01
N ALA A 118 7.99 -7.84 5.76
CA ALA A 118 8.99 -6.79 5.75
C ALA A 118 8.72 -5.63 6.72
N HIS A 119 7.60 -5.58 7.43
CA HIS A 119 7.25 -4.47 8.34
C HIS A 119 8.35 -4.09 9.35
N GLY A 120 9.14 -5.05 9.86
CA GLY A 120 10.27 -4.78 10.76
C GLY A 120 11.63 -4.50 10.09
N VAL A 121 11.70 -4.49 8.76
CA VAL A 121 12.94 -4.20 8.04
C VAL A 121 13.24 -2.70 8.13
N ASN A 122 14.43 -2.38 8.61
CA ASN A 122 14.87 -1.01 8.79
C ASN A 122 15.14 -0.29 7.46
N VAL A 123 14.74 0.99 7.36
CA VAL A 123 14.88 1.84 6.17
C VAL A 123 16.34 2.04 5.76
N ALA A 124 17.31 2.01 6.68
CA ALA A 124 18.72 2.07 6.33
C ALA A 124 19.14 0.91 5.39
N LYS A 125 18.45 -0.24 5.45
CA LYS A 125 18.77 -1.46 4.69
C LYS A 125 18.05 -1.63 3.35
N ILE A 126 17.08 -0.76 3.03
CA ILE A 126 16.32 -0.86 1.76
C ILE A 126 16.89 0.08 0.67
N PRO A 127 16.66 -0.15 -0.62
CA PRO A 127 17.06 0.81 -1.66
C PRO A 127 16.39 2.19 -1.49
N SER A 128 17.08 3.26 -1.91
CA SER A 128 16.52 4.63 -1.93
C SER A 128 15.46 4.86 -3.00
N VAL A 129 15.40 4.00 -4.01
CA VAL A 129 14.35 4.01 -5.02
C VAL A 129 13.65 2.67 -4.98
N LEU A 130 12.33 2.69 -4.87
CA LEU A 130 11.47 1.51 -4.82
C LEU A 130 10.35 1.66 -5.84
N ILE A 131 10.03 0.56 -6.53
CA ILE A 131 8.89 0.49 -7.45
C ILE A 131 7.70 -0.08 -6.70
N LEU A 132 6.58 0.63 -6.70
CA LEU A 132 5.30 0.10 -6.22
C LEU A 132 4.75 -0.84 -7.29
N LYS A 133 4.68 -2.13 -6.97
CA LYS A 133 4.09 -3.15 -7.83
C LYS A 133 2.78 -3.63 -7.26
N GLU A 134 1.78 -3.71 -8.13
CA GLU A 134 0.50 -4.33 -7.82
C GLU A 134 0.69 -5.83 -7.65
N GLY A 135 0.21 -6.36 -6.52
CA GLY A 135 0.20 -7.79 -6.27
C GLY A 135 -1.01 -8.46 -6.92
N ASN A 136 -0.93 -9.77 -7.11
CA ASN A 136 -2.10 -10.56 -7.49
C ASN A 136 -3.13 -10.50 -6.36
N TYR A 137 -4.38 -10.27 -6.72
CA TYR A 137 -5.49 -10.16 -5.80
C TYR A 137 -6.51 -11.27 -6.09
N ASN A 138 -6.86 -12.01 -5.05
CA ASN A 138 -7.98 -12.93 -5.00
C ASN A 138 -8.89 -12.50 -3.84
N MET A 139 -10.19 -12.75 -3.96
CA MET A 139 -11.21 -12.19 -3.05
C MET A 139 -11.03 -12.54 -1.57
N ASP A 140 -10.30 -13.63 -1.26
CA ASP A 140 -10.06 -14.08 0.11
C ASP A 140 -8.88 -13.36 0.80
N ASP A 141 -8.00 -12.68 0.06
CA ASP A 141 -6.73 -12.12 0.58
C ASP A 141 -6.87 -10.74 1.23
N THR A 142 -8.10 -10.23 1.31
CA THR A 142 -8.31 -8.78 1.33
C THR A 142 -8.20 -8.16 2.72
N ILE A 143 -8.78 -8.80 3.73
CA ILE A 143 -8.87 -8.22 5.09
C ILE A 143 -7.66 -8.63 5.94
N THR A 144 -7.08 -9.79 5.67
CA THR A 144 -6.08 -10.40 6.54
C THR A 144 -4.76 -9.65 6.48
N ASN A 145 -4.31 -9.15 5.34
CA ASN A 145 -2.87 -8.96 5.20
C ASN A 145 -2.35 -7.60 5.72
N TYR A 146 -3.08 -6.50 5.52
CA TYR A 146 -2.71 -5.22 6.13
C TYR A 146 -3.15 -5.18 7.60
N GLY A 147 -4.42 -5.51 7.89
CA GLY A 147 -4.96 -5.52 9.25
C GLY A 147 -4.16 -6.40 10.20
N ASN A 148 -3.86 -7.64 9.80
CA ASN A 148 -3.10 -8.56 10.68
C ASN A 148 -1.67 -8.09 10.92
N VAL A 149 -1.06 -7.28 10.06
CA VAL A 149 0.26 -6.69 10.34
C VAL A 149 0.17 -5.70 11.49
N PHE A 150 -0.86 -4.86 11.56
CA PHE A 150 -1.06 -3.96 12.70
C PHE A 150 -1.49 -4.69 13.97
N PHE A 151 -2.24 -5.80 13.86
CA PHE A 151 -2.68 -6.59 15.02
C PHE A 151 -1.62 -7.58 15.54
N LYS A 152 -0.58 -7.91 14.76
CA LYS A 152 0.45 -8.88 15.18
C LYS A 152 1.32 -8.41 16.34
N ASP A 153 1.43 -7.10 16.55
CA ASP A 153 2.22 -6.51 17.65
C ASP A 153 1.39 -6.24 18.92
N THR A 154 0.16 -6.76 19.02
CA THR A 154 -0.74 -6.54 20.17
C THR A 154 -1.17 -7.82 20.91
N LEU A 155 -0.28 -8.81 21.02
CA LEU A 155 -0.48 -9.98 21.90
C LEU A 155 0.66 -10.13 22.92
#